data_AF-A0A445N3C0-F1
#
_entry.id   AF-A0A445N3C0-F1
#
_cell.length_a   1.000
_cell.length_b   1.000
_cell.length_c   1.000
_cell.angle_alpha   90.00
_cell.angle_beta   90.00
_cell.angle_gamma   90.00
#
_symmetry.space_group_name_H-M   'P 1'
#
loop_
_entity.id
_entity.type
_entity.pdbx_description
1 polymer ?
#
loop_
_entity_poly.entity_id
_entity_poly.type
_entity_poly.pdbx_seq_one_letter_code
_entity_poly.pdbx_strand_id
1 'polypeptide(L)' 'MLLEIIKRTLEQGEDVMVSGFGKFCIKAKKERRGRNPATGDDLMLDPRKVVVFRCSPVLRDRINQA' A
#
# COMPACT_ATOMS: atom_id res chain seq x y z
N MET A 1 -20.03 4.51 1.87
CA MET A 1 -20.01 3.03 1.73
C MET A 1 -18.87 2.61 0.79
N LEU A 2 -18.53 1.32 0.72
CA LEU A 2 -17.28 0.75 0.15
C LEU A 2 -15.98 1.31 0.76
N LEU A 3 -15.61 2.57 0.52
CA LEU A 3 -14.38 3.16 1.10
C LEU A 3 -14.36 3.09 2.64
N GLU A 4 -15.53 3.23 3.27
CA GLU A 4 -15.70 3.05 4.72
C GLU A 4 -15.42 1.62 5.19
N ILE A 5 -15.81 0.62 4.38
CA ILE A 5 -15.53 -0.80 4.66
C ILE A 5 -14.02 -1.04 4.52
N ILE A 6 -13.41 -0.53 3.44
CA ILE A 6 -11.97 -0.63 3.20
C ILE A 6 -11.17 -0.04 4.37
N LYS A 7 -11.54 1.14 4.87
CA LYS A 7 -10.90 1.73 6.07
C LYS A 7 -11.01 0.82 7.29
N ARG A 8 -12.23 0.41 7.66
CA ARG A 8 -12.47 -0.40 8.89
C ARG A 8 -11.74 -1.75 8.86
N THR A 9 -11.77 -2.46 7.74
CA THR A 9 -11.07 -3.73 7.59
C THR A 9 -9.55 -3.55 7.67
N LEU A 10 -8.99 -2.48 7.08
CA LEU A 10 -7.56 -2.16 7.21
C LEU A 10 -7.20 -1.68 8.64
N GLU A 11 -8.08 -0.96 9.34
CA GLU A 11 -7.87 -0.59 10.75
C GLU A 11 -7.78 -1.82 11.67
N GLN A 12 -8.54 -2.87 11.35
CA GLN A 12 -8.52 -4.17 12.04
C GLN A 12 -7.26 -5.02 11.75
N GLY A 13 -6.45 -4.62 10.77
CA GLY A 13 -5.25 -5.37 10.36
C GLY A 13 -5.45 -6.32 9.17
N GLU A 14 -6.67 -6.37 8.62
CA GLU A 14 -7.07 -7.31 7.58
C GLU A 14 -6.88 -6.75 6.17
N ASP A 15 -6.71 -7.65 5.20
CA ASP A 15 -6.57 -7.28 3.79
C ASP A 15 -7.93 -7.28 3.06
N VAL A 16 -8.14 -6.32 2.14
CA VAL A 16 -9.37 -6.26 1.33
C VAL A 16 -9.09 -6.59 -0.13
N MET A 17 -9.80 -7.56 -0.70
CA MET A 17 -9.75 -7.89 -2.12
C MET A 17 -11.02 -7.44 -2.84
N VAL A 18 -10.85 -6.70 -3.93
CA VAL A 18 -11.93 -6.35 -4.86
C VAL A 18 -11.66 -7.11 -6.16
N SER A 19 -12.48 -8.12 -6.45
CA SER A 19 -12.29 -9.02 -7.59
C SER A 19 -12.21 -8.25 -8.92
N GLY A 20 -11.31 -8.65 -9.81
CA GLY A 20 -11.04 -7.97 -11.08
C GLY A 20 -10.43 -6.56 -10.98
N PHE A 21 -10.29 -5.99 -9.78
CA PHE A 21 -9.72 -4.65 -9.56
C PHE A 21 -8.35 -4.76 -8.89
N GLY A 22 -8.28 -5.27 -7.66
CA GLY A 22 -7.01 -5.41 -6.93
C GLY A 22 -7.18 -5.72 -5.44
N LYS A 23 -6.07 -5.67 -4.71
CA LYS A 23 -6.01 -5.98 -3.28
C LYS A 23 -5.37 -4.84 -2.48
N PHE A 24 -6.08 -4.31 -1.49
CA PHE A 24 -5.50 -3.47 -0.44
C PHE A 24 -4.93 -4.39 0.64
N CYS A 25 -3.67 -4.18 1.02
CA CYS A 25 -3.03 -5.00 2.05
C CYS A 25 -2.12 -4.18 2.95
N ILE A 26 -1.97 -4.60 4.20
CA ILE A 26 -1.10 -3.92 5.16
C ILE A 26 0.28 -4.55 5.12
N LYS A 27 1.32 -3.71 5.09
CA LYS A 27 2.70 -4.15 5.28
C LYS A 27 3.32 -3.44 6.46
N ALA A 28 3.88 -4.21 7.39
CA ALA A 28 4.86 -3.70 8.32
C ALA A 28 6.14 -3.33 7.55
N LYS A 29 6.58 -2.09 7.69
CA LYS A 29 7.91 -1.62 7.29
C LYS A 29 8.79 -1.66 8.54
N LYS A 30 9.91 -2.37 8.45
CA LYS A 30 10.97 -2.31 9.46
C LYS A 30 11.63 -0.93 9.43
N GLU A 31 12.28 -0.58 10.53
CA GLU A 31 13.23 0.53 10.58
C GLU A 31 14.26 0.38 9.46
N ARG A 32 14.67 1.50 8.87
CA ARG A 32 15.73 1.53 7.85
C ARG A 32 16.36 2.91 7.73
N ARG A 33 17.64 2.94 7.39
CA ARG A 33 18.32 4.14 6.88
C ARG A 33 17.62 4.62 5.59
N GLY A 34 17.43 5.93 5.50
CA GLY A 34 17.00 6.69 4.33
C GLY A 34 17.85 7.96 4.23
N ARG A 35 17.46 8.91 3.39
CA ARG A 35 18.15 10.20 3.25
C ARG A 35 17.17 11.37 3.20
N ASN A 36 17.60 12.52 3.68
CA ASN A 36 16.92 13.79 3.46
C ASN A 36 17.04 14.17 1.97
N PRO A 37 15.94 14.30 1.21
CA PRO A 37 16.02 14.66 -0.22
C PRO A 37 16.64 16.03 -0.51
N ALA A 38 16.63 16.95 0.46
CA ALA A 38 17.13 18.32 0.29
C ALA A 38 18.64 18.46 0.57
N THR A 39 19.19 17.71 1.53
CA THR A 39 20.61 17.80 1.94
C THR A 39 21.44 16.58 1.59
N GLY A 40 20.80 15.42 1.35
CA GLY A 40 21.47 14.14 1.13
C GLY A 40 21.86 13.40 2.41
N ASP A 41 21.75 14.04 3.58
CA ASP A 41 22.12 13.47 4.88
C ASP A 41 21.32 12.21 5.22
N ASP A 42 21.95 11.30 5.96
CA ASP A 42 21.30 10.07 6.40
C ASP A 42 20.26 10.32 7.50
N LEU A 43 19.11 9.66 7.37
CA LEU A 43 17.97 9.75 8.28
C LEU A 43 17.50 8.34 8.63
N MET A 44 17.27 8.02 9.91
CA MET A 44 16.56 6.81 10.28
C MET A 44 15.05 6.98 10.06
N LEU A 45 14.42 5.99 9.42
CA LEU A 45 12.99 5.96 9.18
C LEU A 45 12.35 4.91 10.09
N ASP A 46 11.52 5.38 11.02
CA ASP A 46 10.85 4.56 12.03
C ASP A 46 10.02 3.41 11.42
N PRO A 47 9.91 2.27 12.14
CA PRO A 47 9.05 1.17 11.74
C PRO A 47 7.59 1.61 11.76
N ARG A 48 6.83 1.23 10.72
CA ARG A 48 5.42 1.63 10.57
C ARG A 48 4.60 0.65 9.75
N LYS A 49 3.29 0.63 9.98
CA LYS A 49 2.33 -0.02 9.05
C LYS A 49 2.06 0.91 7.88
N VAL A 50 1.98 0.36 6.66
CA VAL A 50 1.53 1.08 5.46
C VAL A 50 0.51 0.26 4.70
N VAL A 51 -0.48 0.93 4.12
CA VAL A 51 -1.41 0.31 3.15
C VAL A 51 -0.72 0.25 1.78
N VAL A 52 -0.83 -0.88 1.11
CA VAL A 52 -0.33 -1.11 -0.25
C VAL A 52 -1.47 -1.64 -1.10
N PHE A 53 -1.85 -0.89 -2.14
CA PHE A 53 -2.70 -1.42 -3.20
C PHE A 53 -1.85 -2.26 -4.17
N ARG A 54 -2.35 -3.42 -4.55
CA ARG A 54 -1.82 -4.27 -5.63
C ARG A 54 -2.88 -4.36 -6.72
N CYS A 55 -2.59 -3.81 -7.88
CA CYS A 55 -3.44 -3.93 -9.06
C CYS A 55 -3.59 -5.42 -9.44
N SER A 56 -4.81 -5.85 -9.79
CA SER A 56 -5.03 -7.20 -10.31
C SER A 56 -4.44 -7.35 -11.73
N PRO A 57 -4.09 -8.57 -12.17
CA PRO A 57 -3.73 -8.82 -13.56
C PRO A 57 -4.80 -8.31 -14.53
N VAL A 58 -6.08 -8.64 -14.28
CA VAL A 58 -7.21 -8.22 -15.13
C VAL A 58 -7.27 -6.71 -15.35
N LEU A 59 -7.09 -5.91 -14.29
CA LEU A 59 -7.09 -4.44 -14.41
C LEU A 59 -5.83 -3.93 -15.09
N ARG A 60 -4.64 -4.45 -14.73
CA ARG A 60 -3.36 -4.04 -15.33
C ARG A 60 -3.33 -4.34 -16.83
N ASP A 61 -3.78 -5.52 -17.22
CA ASP A 61 -3.71 -5.99 -18.60
C ASP A 61 -4.70 -5.17 -19.47
N ARG A 62 -5.87 -4.80 -18.94
CA ARG A 62 -6.80 -3.82 -19.57
C ARG A 62 -6.21 -2.43 -19.75
N ILE A 63 -5.40 -1.95 -18.81
CA ILE A 63 -4.75 -0.62 -18.89
C ILE A 63 -3.62 -0.62 -19.93
N ASN A 64 -2.90 -1.73 -20.06
CA ASN A 64 -1.75 -1.87 -20.97
C ASN A 64 -2.11 -2.36 -22.39
N GLN A 65 -3.39 -2.67 -22.64
CA GLN A 65 -3.94 -3.02 -23.96
C GLN A 65 -4.68 -1.85 -24.62
N ALA A 66 -4.65 -0.67 -24.00
CA ALA A 66 -5.20 0.60 -24.50
C ALA A 66 -4.11 1.48 -25.12
#